data_AF-A0A084AC84-F1
#
_entry.id   AF-A0A084AC84-F1
#
_cell.length_a   1.000
_cell.length_b   1.000
_cell.length_c   1.000
_cell.angle_alpha   90.00
_cell.angle_beta   90.00
_cell.angle_gamma   90.00
#
_symmetry.space_group_name_H-M   'P 1'
#
loop_
_entity.id
_entity.type
_entity.pdbx_description
1 polymer ?
#
loop_
_entity_poly.entity_id
_entity_poly.type
_entity_poly.pdbx_seq_one_letter_code
_entity_poly.pdbx_strand_id
1 'polypeptide(L)'
;MTELQKNLVYFSENRGFFYWELDFQRKKLRLKSLIHEDLRGRIICLQEEIPFGKGRLIAHLRLPYLAQKLVKIPTFKDSKLSSFIRQQLYYQSPKWMKIQEKYYQKGENLLTKKFEGPYIAPLGLNLLENFTDEMTITTFTQIDQNVKLYYENFLINFQRNSLEMLYPPRFYAIMGKQKKEK
;
A
#
# COMPACT_ATOMS: atom_id res chain seq x y z
N MET A 1 1.65 2.15 -11.58
CA MET A 1 0.73 3.30 -11.49
C MET A 1 1.37 4.48 -12.21
N THR A 2 0.62 5.25 -13.00
CA THR A 2 1.15 6.47 -13.63
C THR A 2 1.33 7.58 -12.60
N GLU A 3 2.12 8.60 -12.92
CA GLU A 3 2.27 9.78 -12.07
C GLU A 3 0.95 10.53 -11.88
N LEU A 4 0.16 10.66 -12.96
CA LEU A 4 -1.19 11.22 -12.87
C LEU A 4 -2.09 10.44 -11.89
N GLN A 5 -2.07 9.10 -11.96
CA GLN A 5 -2.84 8.27 -11.03
C GLN A 5 -2.37 8.49 -9.58
N LYS A 6 -1.05 8.60 -9.33
CA LYS A 6 -0.49 8.93 -8.00
C LYS A 6 -1.00 10.26 -7.48
N ASN A 7 -1.05 11.28 -8.32
CA ASN A 7 -1.50 12.62 -7.95
C ASN A 7 -3.02 12.71 -7.73
N LEU A 8 -3.78 11.73 -8.21
CA LEU A 8 -5.24 11.64 -8.04
C LEU A 8 -5.66 10.57 -7.01
N VAL A 9 -4.72 10.09 -6.20
CA VAL A 9 -5.05 9.18 -5.09
C VAL A 9 -5.63 9.95 -3.92
N TYR A 10 -6.74 9.46 -3.41
CA TYR A 10 -7.39 9.90 -2.19
C TYR A 10 -7.19 8.88 -1.07
N PHE A 11 -7.50 9.28 0.17
CA PHE A 11 -7.42 8.42 1.35
C PHE A 11 -8.74 8.37 2.11
N SER A 12 -9.06 7.20 2.65
CA SER A 12 -10.15 7.01 3.61
C SER A 12 -9.84 5.89 4.59
N GLU A 13 -10.36 6.00 5.81
CA GLU A 13 -10.19 4.98 6.84
C GLU A 13 -10.81 3.62 6.48
N ASN A 14 -11.90 3.62 5.72
CA ASN A 14 -12.66 2.42 5.39
C ASN A 14 -12.15 1.71 4.12
N ARG A 15 -11.45 2.42 3.22
CA ARG A 15 -10.95 1.87 1.95
C ARG A 15 -9.45 2.05 1.72
N GLY A 16 -8.71 2.69 2.63
CA GLY A 16 -7.31 3.03 2.44
C GLY A 16 -7.12 4.01 1.30
N PHE A 17 -6.02 3.86 0.56
CA PHE A 17 -5.77 4.60 -0.67
C PHE A 17 -6.72 4.14 -1.77
N PHE A 18 -7.32 5.10 -2.48
CA PHE A 18 -8.23 4.83 -3.57
C PHE A 18 -8.20 5.93 -4.64
N TYR A 19 -8.64 5.61 -5.85
CA TYR A 19 -8.94 6.60 -6.89
C TYR A 19 -10.07 6.11 -7.78
N TRP A 20 -10.65 7.05 -8.53
CA TRP A 20 -11.71 6.79 -9.49
C TRP A 20 -11.14 6.80 -10.91
N GLU A 21 -11.53 5.83 -11.72
CA GLU A 21 -11.31 5.84 -13.17
C GLU A 21 -12.64 5.92 -13.89
N LEU A 22 -12.69 6.77 -14.91
CA LEU A 22 -13.85 6.88 -15.79
C LEU A 22 -13.55 6.15 -17.09
N ASP A 23 -14.26 5.04 -17.34
CA ASP A 23 -14.16 4.26 -18.57
C ASP A 23 -15.32 4.63 -19.49
N PHE A 24 -15.05 5.55 -20.41
CA PHE A 24 -16.06 6.04 -21.35
C PHE A 24 -16.48 4.97 -22.37
N GLN A 25 -15.52 4.17 -22.86
CA GLN A 25 -15.79 3.12 -23.85
C GLN A 25 -16.75 2.07 -23.30
N ARG A 26 -16.54 1.65 -22.04
CA ARG A 26 -17.39 0.66 -21.37
C ARG A 26 -18.55 1.29 -20.61
N LYS A 27 -18.69 2.62 -20.63
CA LYS A 27 -19.69 3.40 -19.87
C LYS A 27 -19.75 3.01 -18.39
N LYS A 28 -18.59 2.95 -17.74
CA LYS A 28 -18.44 2.49 -16.35
C LYS A 28 -17.56 3.45 -15.54
N LEU A 29 -17.95 3.67 -14.30
CA LEU A 29 -17.13 4.29 -13.27
C LEU A 29 -16.46 3.18 -12.47
N ARG A 30 -15.14 3.21 -12.32
CA ARG A 30 -14.38 2.22 -11.55
C ARG A 30 -13.82 2.83 -10.28
N LEU A 31 -14.08 2.20 -9.16
CA LEU A 31 -13.38 2.47 -7.91
C LEU A 31 -12.23 1.50 -7.78
N LYS A 32 -10.99 1.99 -7.75
CA LYS A 32 -9.85 1.21 -7.30
C LYS A 32 -9.53 1.61 -5.87
N SER A 33 -9.61 0.66 -4.95
CA SER A 33 -9.48 0.92 -3.52
C SER A 33 -8.59 -0.12 -2.84
N LEU A 34 -8.23 0.15 -1.58
CA LEU A 34 -7.32 -0.67 -0.80
C LEU A 34 -6.00 -0.90 -1.57
N ILE A 35 -5.46 0.20 -2.10
CA ILE A 35 -4.29 0.17 -2.99
C ILE A 35 -3.03 -0.11 -2.18
N HIS A 36 -2.34 -1.17 -2.59
CA HIS A 36 -1.05 -1.59 -2.09
C HIS A 36 -0.08 -1.79 -3.26
N GLU A 37 1.21 -1.77 -2.94
CA GLU A 37 2.30 -1.93 -3.89
C GLU A 37 3.27 -2.97 -3.34
N ASP A 38 3.69 -3.92 -4.19
CA ASP A 38 4.79 -4.82 -3.84
C ASP A 38 6.16 -4.16 -4.09
N LEU A 39 7.24 -4.81 -3.66
CA LEU A 39 8.58 -4.24 -3.87
C LEU A 39 8.99 -4.07 -5.34
N ARG A 40 8.36 -4.79 -6.27
CA ARG A 40 8.58 -4.65 -7.71
C ARG A 40 7.82 -3.48 -8.32
N GLY A 41 6.90 -2.87 -7.57
CA GLY A 41 6.04 -1.79 -8.02
C GLY A 41 4.73 -2.24 -8.67
N ARG A 42 4.35 -3.52 -8.50
CA ARG A 42 3.04 -4.02 -8.95
C ARG A 42 1.98 -3.56 -7.98
N ILE A 43 0.92 -2.97 -8.54
CA ILE A 43 -0.22 -2.48 -7.77
C ILE A 43 -1.22 -3.61 -7.53
N ILE A 44 -1.64 -3.74 -6.28
CA ILE A 44 -2.63 -4.70 -5.81
C ILE A 44 -3.77 -3.89 -5.19
N CYS A 45 -4.99 -4.04 -5.70
CA CYS A 45 -6.14 -3.26 -5.25
C CYS A 45 -7.45 -4.00 -5.50
N LEU A 46 -8.51 -3.59 -4.80
CA LEU A 46 -9.88 -3.98 -5.08
C LEU A 46 -10.44 -3.08 -6.18
N GLN A 47 -11.15 -3.68 -7.13
CA GLN A 47 -11.83 -2.96 -8.20
C GLN A 47 -13.34 -3.21 -8.12
N GLU A 48 -14.12 -2.13 -8.03
CA GLU A 48 -15.57 -2.15 -8.19
C GLU A 48 -15.95 -1.38 -9.45
N GLU A 49 -16.87 -1.95 -10.24
CA GLU A 49 -17.37 -1.32 -11.45
C GLU A 49 -18.84 -0.92 -11.30
N ILE A 50 -19.13 0.32 -11.66
CA ILE A 50 -20.45 0.93 -11.54
C ILE A 50 -20.88 1.37 -12.95
N PRO A 51 -21.90 0.75 -13.56
CA PRO A 51 -22.42 1.18 -14.85
C PRO A 51 -22.97 2.61 -14.79
N PHE A 52 -22.77 3.39 -15.85
CA PHE A 52 -23.37 4.71 -15.97
C PHE A 52 -24.90 4.64 -15.95
N GLY A 53 -25.54 5.68 -15.40
CA GLY A 53 -27.00 5.75 -15.26
C GLY A 53 -27.59 4.89 -14.15
N LYS A 54 -26.80 4.06 -13.47
CA LYS A 54 -27.27 3.27 -12.33
C LYS A 54 -27.24 4.10 -11.05
N GLY A 55 -28.41 4.45 -10.50
CA GLY A 55 -28.52 5.15 -9.21
C GLY A 55 -27.97 6.58 -9.22
N ARG A 56 -27.86 7.20 -8.03
CA ARG A 56 -27.36 8.58 -7.89
C ARG A 56 -25.83 8.61 -7.89
N LEU A 57 -25.22 9.34 -8.82
CA LEU A 57 -23.75 9.46 -8.95
C LEU A 57 -23.08 9.84 -7.62
N ILE A 58 -23.63 10.81 -6.91
CA ILE A 58 -23.07 11.27 -5.63
C ILE A 58 -23.06 10.16 -4.56
N ALA A 59 -24.01 9.22 -4.60
CA ALA A 59 -24.03 8.10 -3.66
C ALA A 59 -22.84 7.17 -3.91
N HIS A 60 -22.50 6.94 -5.18
CA HIS A 60 -21.33 6.14 -5.57
C HIS A 60 -20.01 6.79 -5.18
N LEU A 61 -19.88 8.10 -5.42
CA LEU A 61 -18.66 8.83 -5.06
C LEU A 61 -18.42 8.86 -3.54
N ARG A 62 -19.48 8.68 -2.72
CA ARG A 62 -19.38 8.60 -1.26
C ARG A 62 -19.00 7.21 -0.74
N LEU A 63 -19.02 6.16 -1.56
CA LEU A 63 -18.73 4.77 -1.16
C LEU A 63 -17.45 4.59 -0.31
N PRO A 64 -16.32 5.27 -0.59
CA PRO A 64 -15.12 5.13 0.23
C PRO A 64 -15.29 5.57 1.68
N TYR A 65 -16.23 6.47 1.96
CA TYR A 65 -16.44 7.09 3.27
C TYR A 65 -17.58 6.44 4.06
N LEU A 66 -18.47 5.70 3.40
CA LEU A 66 -19.60 5.04 4.05
C LEU A 66 -19.15 3.88 4.94
N ALA A 67 -19.94 3.63 5.98
CA ALA A 67 -19.81 2.44 6.81
C ALA A 67 -20.11 1.19 5.97
N GLN A 68 -19.22 0.21 6.03
CA GLN A 68 -19.28 -0.98 5.18
C GLN A 68 -18.63 -2.17 5.87
N LYS A 69 -18.92 -3.37 5.33
CA LYS A 69 -18.25 -4.60 5.77
C LYS A 69 -16.75 -4.47 5.53
N LEU A 70 -15.96 -5.07 6.43
CA LEU A 70 -14.51 -5.07 6.34
C LEU A 70 -14.08 -5.74 5.02
N VAL A 71 -13.50 -4.94 4.12
CA VAL A 71 -12.88 -5.43 2.89
C VAL A 71 -11.47 -5.93 3.17
N LYS A 72 -10.98 -6.90 2.38
CA LYS A 72 -9.64 -7.45 2.50
C LYS A 72 -9.12 -7.99 1.18
N ILE A 73 -7.80 -8.03 1.02
CA ILE A 73 -7.13 -8.64 -0.15
C ILE A 73 -6.19 -9.74 0.34
N PRO A 74 -6.21 -10.96 -0.24
CA PRO A 74 -5.22 -11.97 0.08
C PRO A 74 -3.83 -11.53 -0.39
N THR A 75 -2.83 -11.76 0.45
CA THR A 75 -1.43 -11.55 0.07
C THR A 75 -0.86 -12.79 -0.61
N PHE A 76 0.35 -12.64 -1.15
CA PHE A 76 1.10 -13.74 -1.73
C PHE A 76 2.59 -13.54 -1.48
N LYS A 77 3.31 -14.67 -1.40
CA LYS A 77 4.76 -14.68 -1.34
C LYS A 77 5.32 -14.68 -2.76
N ASP A 78 6.27 -13.78 -3.01
CA ASP A 78 7.00 -13.76 -4.28
C ASP A 78 8.27 -14.59 -4.15
N SER A 79 8.22 -15.84 -4.64
CA SER A 79 9.35 -16.78 -4.60
C SER A 79 10.57 -16.30 -5.41
N LYS A 80 10.39 -15.39 -6.37
CA LYS A 80 11.45 -14.84 -7.22
C LYS A 80 11.92 -13.47 -6.76
N LEU A 81 11.54 -13.03 -5.55
CA LEU A 81 11.89 -11.70 -5.06
C LEU A 81 13.39 -11.55 -4.85
N SER A 82 14.04 -12.53 -4.20
CA SER A 82 15.47 -12.50 -3.96
C SER A 82 16.29 -12.45 -5.26
N SER A 83 15.91 -13.24 -6.27
CA SER A 83 16.59 -13.24 -7.57
C SER A 83 16.35 -11.92 -8.32
N PHE A 84 15.14 -11.37 -8.25
CA PHE A 84 14.84 -10.04 -8.79
C PHE A 84 15.72 -8.96 -8.16
N ILE A 85 15.83 -8.91 -6.83
CA ILE A 85 16.65 -7.89 -6.14
C ILE A 85 18.12 -8.02 -6.53
N ARG A 86 18.66 -9.25 -6.57
CA ARG A 86 20.03 -9.50 -7.07
C ARG A 86 20.25 -8.95 -8.47
N GLN A 87 19.30 -9.20 -9.38
CA GLN A 87 19.36 -8.70 -10.74
C GLN A 87 19.31 -7.17 -10.80
N GLN A 88 18.45 -6.53 -9.98
CA GLN A 88 18.35 -5.07 -9.93
C GLN A 88 19.62 -4.41 -9.41
N LEU A 89 20.30 -5.02 -8.43
CA LEU A 89 21.59 -4.55 -7.92
C LEU A 89 22.71 -4.77 -8.95
N TYR A 90 22.70 -5.91 -9.65
CA TYR A 90 23.65 -6.17 -10.74
C TYR A 90 23.56 -5.10 -11.85
N TYR A 91 22.35 -4.72 -12.24
CA TYR A 91 22.11 -3.63 -13.20
C TYR A 91 22.22 -2.23 -12.59
N GLN A 92 22.61 -2.10 -11.32
CA GLN A 92 22.81 -0.84 -10.63
C GLN A 92 21.58 0.08 -10.68
N SER A 93 20.37 -0.50 -10.59
CA SER A 93 19.12 0.25 -10.59
C SER A 93 19.13 1.30 -9.45
N PRO A 94 18.97 2.61 -9.75
CA PRO A 94 19.17 3.67 -8.75
C PRO A 94 18.33 3.51 -7.48
N LYS A 95 17.08 3.04 -7.62
CA LYS A 95 16.20 2.74 -6.48
C LYS A 95 16.82 1.70 -5.55
N TRP A 96 17.31 0.59 -6.12
CA TRP A 96 17.83 -0.54 -5.35
C TRP A 96 19.23 -0.26 -4.79
N MET A 97 20.05 0.50 -5.52
CA MET A 97 21.35 0.96 -5.02
C MET A 97 21.21 1.82 -3.76
N LYS A 98 20.25 2.77 -3.75
CA LYS A 98 19.96 3.59 -2.55
C LYS A 98 19.48 2.75 -1.37
N ILE A 99 18.64 1.73 -1.61
CA ILE A 99 18.22 0.82 -0.55
C ILE A 99 19.43 0.05 -0.02
N GLN A 100 20.25 -0.53 -0.89
CA GLN A 100 21.46 -1.27 -0.51
C GLN A 100 22.45 -0.41 0.30
N GLU A 101 22.66 0.84 -0.10
CA GLU A 101 23.49 1.80 0.61
C GLU A 101 23.06 1.97 2.07
N LYS A 102 21.74 2.16 2.31
CA LYS A 102 21.18 2.25 3.67
C LYS A 102 21.43 0.98 4.50
N TYR A 103 21.42 -0.19 3.88
CA TYR A 103 21.78 -1.44 4.55
C TYR A 103 23.27 -1.50 4.90
N TYR A 104 24.14 -1.11 3.96
CA TYR A 104 25.59 -1.08 4.21
C TYR A 104 25.99 -0.10 5.30
N GLN A 105 25.34 1.06 5.40
CA GLN A 105 25.55 2.01 6.50
C GLN A 105 25.32 1.39 7.89
N LYS A 106 24.57 0.28 7.97
CA LYS A 106 24.30 -0.46 9.21
C LYS A 106 25.17 -1.71 9.37
N GLY A 107 26.11 -1.94 8.47
CA GLY A 107 26.87 -3.19 8.42
C GLY A 107 26.04 -4.39 7.95
N GLU A 108 24.84 -4.18 7.40
CA GLU A 108 24.00 -5.24 6.83
C GLU A 108 24.12 -5.28 5.30
N ASN A 109 23.61 -6.35 4.69
CA ASN A 109 23.50 -6.46 3.23
C ASN A 109 22.08 -6.89 2.86
N LEU A 110 21.41 -6.19 1.94
CA LEU A 110 20.06 -6.53 1.52
C LEU A 110 19.93 -7.98 1.04
N LEU A 111 20.98 -8.54 0.45
CA LEU A 111 21.00 -9.90 -0.09
C LEU A 111 21.04 -11.01 0.97
N THR A 112 21.33 -10.67 2.24
CA THR A 112 21.28 -11.64 3.35
C THR A 112 19.88 -11.75 3.98
N LYS A 113 18.97 -10.83 3.66
CA LYS A 113 17.56 -10.91 4.10
C LYS A 113 16.88 -12.14 3.51
N LYS A 114 16.19 -12.90 4.37
CA LYS A 114 15.30 -13.98 3.97
C LYS A 114 13.91 -13.38 3.70
N PHE A 115 13.56 -13.21 2.43
CA PHE A 115 12.28 -12.66 2.00
C PHE A 115 11.13 -13.66 2.19
N GLU A 116 10.86 -14.04 3.44
CA GLU A 116 9.99 -15.17 3.77
C GLU A 116 8.49 -14.83 3.78
N GLY A 117 8.13 -13.55 3.91
CA GLY A 117 6.76 -13.05 3.93
C GLY A 117 6.32 -12.27 2.69
N PRO A 118 5.06 -11.79 2.66
CA PRO A 118 4.52 -10.98 1.58
C PRO A 118 4.97 -9.52 1.71
N TYR A 119 5.97 -9.10 0.94
CA TYR A 119 6.44 -7.71 0.93
C TYR A 119 5.52 -6.82 0.08
N ILE A 120 4.30 -6.62 0.58
CA ILE A 120 3.26 -5.79 -0.01
C ILE A 120 2.89 -4.73 1.02
N ALA A 121 2.97 -3.46 0.62
CA ALA A 121 2.82 -2.31 1.50
C ALA A 121 1.71 -1.38 1.00
N PRO A 122 1.09 -0.58 1.88
CA PRO A 122 0.25 0.53 1.45
C PRO A 122 1.04 1.47 0.56
N LEU A 123 0.35 2.14 -0.36
CA LEU A 123 0.98 3.07 -1.29
C LEU A 123 1.84 4.11 -0.55
N GLY A 124 3.07 4.34 -1.04
CA GLY A 124 3.97 5.34 -0.45
C GLY A 124 4.73 4.86 0.79
N LEU A 125 4.55 3.60 1.21
CA LEU A 125 5.32 2.94 2.26
C LEU A 125 6.32 1.95 1.68
N ASN A 126 7.60 2.06 2.04
CA ASN A 126 8.61 1.08 1.63
C ASN A 126 9.08 0.22 2.83
N LEU A 127 8.71 -1.06 2.81
CA LEU A 127 9.04 -2.02 3.88
C LEU A 127 10.55 -2.27 4.05
N LEU A 128 11.37 -1.88 3.06
CA LEU A 128 12.82 -1.99 3.11
C LEU A 128 13.53 -0.68 3.50
N GLU A 129 12.81 0.42 3.72
CA GLU A 129 13.43 1.71 4.06
C GLU A 129 13.02 2.24 5.44
N ASN A 130 11.99 1.67 6.06
CA ASN A 130 11.46 2.15 7.35
C ASN A 130 12.30 1.69 8.56
N PHE A 131 13.62 1.77 8.46
CA PHE A 131 14.56 1.40 9.52
C PHE A 131 15.18 2.62 10.22
N THR A 132 14.69 3.83 9.97
CA THR A 132 15.17 5.09 10.58
C THR A 132 14.07 5.71 11.42
N ASP A 133 14.44 6.40 12.50
CA ASP A 133 13.50 7.12 13.39
C ASP A 133 12.64 8.15 12.65
N GLU A 134 13.06 8.55 11.46
CA GLU A 134 12.30 9.38 10.52
C GLU A 134 11.72 8.52 9.39
N MET A 135 10.41 8.30 9.44
CA MET A 135 9.66 7.67 8.36
C MET A 135 9.50 8.70 7.22
N THR A 136 10.09 8.44 6.06
CA THR A 136 9.84 9.26 4.86
C THR A 136 8.39 9.06 4.41
N ILE A 137 7.53 10.01 4.73
CA ILE A 137 6.13 10.01 4.30
C ILE A 137 6.09 10.50 2.86
N THR A 138 5.65 9.63 1.96
CA THR A 138 5.34 10.06 0.59
C THR A 138 4.21 11.08 0.65
N THR A 139 4.44 12.28 0.13
CA THR A 139 3.41 13.30 -0.02
C THR A 139 2.54 13.00 -1.23
N PHE A 140 1.24 13.20 -1.09
CA PHE A 140 0.27 13.03 -2.18
C PHE A 140 -0.48 14.34 -2.37
N THR A 141 -0.72 14.73 -3.62
CA THR A 141 -1.32 16.03 -3.95
C THR A 141 -2.73 16.23 -3.39
N GLN A 142 -3.51 15.14 -3.25
CA GLN A 142 -4.92 15.19 -2.85
C GLN A 142 -5.16 14.73 -1.40
N ILE A 143 -4.10 14.47 -0.63
CA ILE A 143 -4.20 13.89 0.71
C ILE A 143 -3.58 14.84 1.73
N ASP A 144 -4.43 15.60 2.41
CA ASP A 144 -4.02 16.47 3.53
C ASP A 144 -4.01 15.73 4.87
N GLN A 145 -4.60 14.53 4.92
CA GLN A 145 -4.73 13.74 6.14
C GLN A 145 -3.40 13.10 6.54
N ASN A 146 -3.17 12.99 7.85
CA ASN A 146 -1.98 12.34 8.37
C ASN A 146 -2.05 10.81 8.22
N VAL A 147 -1.42 10.29 7.17
CA VAL A 147 -1.30 8.84 6.91
C VAL A 147 -0.23 8.13 7.75
N LYS A 148 0.59 8.86 8.52
CA LYS A 148 1.69 8.30 9.33
C LYS A 148 1.18 7.25 10.31
N LEU A 149 0.09 7.56 11.02
CA LEU A 149 -0.48 6.64 12.01
C LEU A 149 -0.93 5.32 11.36
N TYR A 150 -1.45 5.38 10.13
CA TYR A 150 -1.79 4.17 9.39
C TYR A 150 -0.53 3.36 9.07
N TYR A 151 0.53 3.98 8.58
CA TYR A 151 1.79 3.30 8.28
C TYR A 151 2.42 2.66 9.52
N GLU A 152 2.47 3.36 10.65
CA GLU A 152 2.99 2.83 11.91
C GLU A 152 2.20 1.59 12.35
N ASN A 153 0.87 1.68 12.37
CA ASN A 153 0.01 0.55 12.73
C ASN A 153 0.14 -0.62 11.74
N PHE A 154 0.33 -0.34 10.46
CA PHE A 154 0.59 -1.37 9.45
C PHE A 154 1.93 -2.08 9.72
N LEU A 155 3.01 -1.34 9.94
CA LEU A 155 4.35 -1.88 10.18
C LEU A 155 4.40 -2.76 11.43
N ILE A 156 3.77 -2.32 12.53
CA ILE A 156 3.68 -3.11 13.76
C ILE A 156 3.02 -4.47 13.49
N ASN A 157 2.01 -4.52 12.62
CA ASN A 157 1.36 -5.78 12.28
C ASN A 157 2.18 -6.61 11.28
N PHE A 158 2.83 -5.97 10.31
CA PHE A 158 3.72 -6.64 9.35
C PHE A 158 4.91 -7.34 10.02
N GLN A 159 5.51 -6.73 11.04
CA GLN A 159 6.64 -7.33 11.77
C GLN A 159 6.24 -8.49 12.68
N ARG A 160 5.00 -8.47 13.21
CA ARG A 160 4.54 -9.44 14.21
C ARG A 160 3.83 -10.65 13.62
N ASN A 161 3.12 -10.47 12.51
CA ASN A 161 2.32 -11.50 11.86
C ASN A 161 2.73 -11.58 10.38
N SER A 162 2.84 -12.80 9.84
CA SER A 162 2.75 -12.98 8.39
C SER A 162 1.37 -12.50 7.96
N LEU A 163 1.28 -11.30 7.37
CA LEU A 163 0.01 -10.73 6.92
C LEU A 163 -0.55 -11.60 5.79
N GLU A 164 -1.40 -12.57 6.10
CA GLU A 164 -2.09 -13.35 5.05
C GLU A 164 -3.06 -12.47 4.26
N MET A 165 -3.60 -11.43 4.89
CA MET A 165 -4.62 -10.54 4.35
C MET A 165 -4.25 -9.07 4.61
N LEU A 166 -4.51 -8.22 3.62
CA LEU A 166 -4.39 -6.76 3.72
C LEU A 166 -5.74 -6.16 4.06
N TYR A 167 -5.75 -5.21 4.98
CA TYR A 167 -6.97 -4.58 5.50
C TYR A 167 -6.95 -3.06 5.35
N PRO A 168 -8.11 -2.39 5.43
CA PRO A 168 -8.19 -0.93 5.49
C PRO A 168 -7.54 -0.34 6.76
N PRO A 169 -7.18 0.95 6.75
CA PRO A 169 -6.55 1.64 7.89
C PRO A 169 -7.28 1.46 9.22
N ARG A 170 -8.62 1.54 9.21
CA ARG A 170 -9.46 1.39 10.40
C ARG A 170 -9.21 0.08 11.15
N PHE A 171 -8.91 -1.02 10.45
CA PHE A 171 -8.61 -2.30 11.06
C PHE A 171 -7.35 -2.25 11.91
N TYR A 172 -6.28 -1.69 11.35
CA TYR A 172 -4.99 -1.58 12.04
C TYR A 172 -5.06 -0.58 13.20
N ALA A 173 -5.88 0.46 13.10
CA ALA A 173 -6.13 1.38 14.21
C ALA A 173 -6.78 0.68 15.42
N ILE A 174 -7.76 -0.22 15.19
CA ILE A 174 -8.41 -1.01 16.25
C ILE A 174 -7.41 -1.99 16.88
N MET A 175 -6.63 -2.70 16.05
CA MET A 175 -5.59 -3.60 16.53
C MET A 175 -4.49 -2.88 17.33
N GLY A 176 -4.18 -1.63 16.98
CA GLY A 176 -3.25 -0.79 17.73
C GLY A 176 -3.80 -0.38 19.10
N LYS A 177 -5.09 -0.02 19.19
CA LYS A 177 -5.74 0.40 20.44
C LYS A 177 -5.88 -0.72 21.47
N GLN A 178 -6.36 -1.90 21.05
CA GLN A 178 -6.53 -3.07 21.93
C GLN A 178 -5.21 -3.54 22.59
N LYS A 179 -4.07 -3.09 22.07
CA LYS A 179 -2.74 -3.45 22.59
C LYS A 179 -2.12 -2.39 23.49
N LYS A 180 -2.64 -1.16 23.53
CA LYS A 180 -2.21 -0.12 24.49
C LYS A 180 -2.94 -0.23 25.84
N GLU A 181 -4.05 -0.96 25.87
CA GLU A 181 -4.88 -1.19 27.05
C GLU A 181 -4.55 -2.50 27.79
N LYS A 182 -3.45 -3.18 27.40
CA LYS A 182 -2.87 -4.35 28.08
C LYS A 182 -1.45 -4.02 28.52
#